data_AF-A0A379SQY7-F1
#
_entry.id   AF-A0A379SQY7-F1
#
_cell.length_a   1.000
_cell.length_b   1.000
_cell.length_c   1.000
_cell.angle_alpha   90.00
_cell.angle_beta   90.00
_cell.angle_gamma   90.00
#
_symmetry.space_group_name_H-M   'P 1'
#
loop_
_entity.id
_entity.type
_entity.pdbx_description
1 polymer ?
#
loop_
_entity_poly.entity_id
_entity_poly.type
_entity_poly.pdbx_seq_one_letter_code
_entity_poly.pdbx_strand_id
1 'polypeptide(L)'
;MVGDLFTQSVIITDEVIDNIRQVSPLAPLHNYANLSGIDAARHLFPGVRQVAVFDTSFHQTLAPEAYLYGLPWDYFARLGVRR
;
A
#
# COMPACT_ATOMS: atom_id res chain seq x y z
N MET A 1 2.73 8.34 1.65
CA MET A 1 1.93 7.97 0.46
C MET A 1 1.36 6.54 0.55
N VAL A 2 2.15 5.45 0.60
CA VAL A 2 1.57 4.09 0.78
C VAL A 2 0.99 3.87 2.17
N GLY A 3 1.75 4.25 3.20
CA GLY A 3 1.35 4.07 4.60
C GLY A 3 0.06 4.82 4.95
N ASP A 4 -0.12 6.01 4.38
CA ASP A 4 -1.27 6.86 4.70
C ASP A 4 -2.55 6.44 3.95
N LEU A 5 -2.43 5.84 2.76
CA LEU A 5 -3.57 5.36 1.98
C LEU A 5 -4.19 4.09 2.57
N PHE A 6 -3.36 3.22 3.15
CA PHE A 6 -3.79 1.91 3.64
C PHE A 6 -3.31 1.65 5.07
N THR A 7 -4.10 2.15 6.03
CA THR A 7 -3.82 2.01 7.47
C THR A 7 -4.35 0.72 8.08
N GLN A 8 -5.21 0.00 7.35
CA GLN A 8 -5.85 -1.23 7.77
C GLN A 8 -6.14 -2.12 6.56
N SER A 9 -6.54 -3.37 6.80
CA SER A 9 -7.02 -4.25 5.74
C SER A 9 -8.28 -3.70 5.09
N VAL A 10 -8.41 -3.83 3.76
CA VAL A 10 -9.55 -3.31 3.00
C VAL A 10 -10.10 -4.34 2.02
N ILE A 11 -11.40 -4.26 1.74
CA ILE A 11 -12.02 -5.05 0.68
C ILE A 11 -11.48 -4.56 -0.67
N ILE A 12 -11.09 -5.49 -1.54
CA ILE A 12 -10.64 -5.16 -2.89
C ILE A 12 -11.81 -4.61 -3.71
N THR A 13 -11.64 -3.38 -4.19
CA THR A 13 -12.46 -2.71 -5.20
C THR A 13 -11.56 -2.25 -6.34
N ASP A 14 -12.14 -1.78 -7.44
CA ASP A 14 -11.35 -1.23 -8.56
C ASP A 14 -10.54 0.00 -8.12
N GLU A 15 -11.10 0.84 -7.23
CA GLU A 15 -10.38 1.97 -6.61
C GLU A 15 -9.17 1.51 -5.78
N VAL A 16 -9.33 0.44 -4.99
CA VAL A 16 -8.20 -0.13 -4.22
C VAL A 16 -7.12 -0.68 -5.16
N ILE A 17 -7.49 -1.32 -6.26
CA ILE A 17 -6.56 -1.81 -7.28
C ILE A 17 -5.78 -0.65 -7.90
N ASP A 18 -6.45 0.44 -8.25
CA ASP A 18 -5.80 1.62 -8.82
C ASP A 18 -4.87 2.29 -7.82
N ASN A 19 -5.26 2.39 -6.56
CA ASN A 19 -4.41 2.89 -5.48
C ASN A 19 -3.17 2.00 -5.28
N ILE A 20 -3.30 0.67 -5.28
CA ILE A 20 -2.16 -0.27 -5.22
C ILE A 20 -1.25 -0.08 -6.44
N ARG A 21 -1.81 0.14 -7.63
CA ARG A 21 -1.04 0.41 -8.86
C ARG A 21 -0.23 1.70 -8.75
N GLN A 22 -0.81 2.78 -8.22
CA GLN A 22 -0.12 4.06 -8.02
C GLN A 22 1.09 3.94 -7.08
N VAL A 23 1.00 3.10 -6.05
CA VAL A 23 2.09 2.87 -5.09
C VAL A 23 3.04 1.74 -5.49
N SER A 24 2.77 1.05 -6.59
CA SER A 24 3.62 -0.06 -7.06
C SER A 24 5.08 0.32 -7.35
N PRO A 25 5.41 1.53 -7.84
CA PRO A 25 6.80 1.97 -7.97
C PRO A 25 7.61 1.97 -6.67
N LEU A 26 6.95 2.01 -5.49
CA LEU A 26 7.61 1.96 -4.18
C LEU A 26 7.96 0.54 -3.73
N ALA A 27 7.30 -0.48 -4.29
CA ALA A 27 7.60 -1.89 -4.08
C ALA A 27 7.43 -2.68 -5.38
N PRO A 28 8.24 -2.40 -6.42
CA PRO A 28 8.00 -2.84 -7.79
C PRO A 28 8.05 -4.37 -7.94
N LEU A 29 8.85 -5.05 -7.14
CA LEU A 29 8.93 -6.51 -7.18
C LEU A 29 7.74 -7.20 -6.51
N HIS A 30 6.98 -6.51 -5.67
CA HIS A 30 5.90 -7.09 -4.87
C HIS A 30 4.53 -6.65 -5.38
N ASN A 31 4.27 -5.35 -5.47
CA ASN A 31 2.93 -4.83 -5.72
C ASN A 31 2.40 -5.19 -7.12
N TYR A 32 3.24 -5.17 -8.16
CA TYR A 32 2.82 -5.62 -9.49
C TYR A 32 2.47 -7.11 -9.53
N ALA A 33 3.26 -7.95 -8.84
CA ALA A 33 2.96 -9.38 -8.73
C ALA A 33 1.66 -9.63 -7.95
N ASN A 34 1.43 -8.89 -6.87
CA ASN A 34 0.20 -8.96 -6.09
C ASN A 34 -1.03 -8.54 -6.93
N LEU A 35 -0.91 -7.51 -7.76
CA LEU A 35 -1.97 -7.08 -8.69
C LEU A 35 -2.31 -8.17 -9.71
N SER A 36 -1.31 -8.85 -10.28
CA SER A 36 -1.53 -10.01 -11.15
C SER A 36 -2.24 -11.15 -10.41
N GLY A 37 -1.90 -11.38 -9.14
CA GLY A 37 -2.57 -12.38 -8.30
C GLY A 37 -4.04 -12.05 -8.03
N ILE A 38 -4.36 -10.78 -7.74
CA ILE A 38 -5.73 -10.28 -7.58
C ILE A 38 -6.54 -10.52 -8.85
N ASP A 39 -5.98 -10.17 -10.01
CA ASP A 39 -6.65 -10.34 -11.30
C ASP A 39 -6.92 -11.81 -11.62
N ALA A 40 -5.93 -12.68 -11.45
CA ALA A 40 -6.10 -14.13 -11.61
C ALA A 40 -7.18 -14.69 -10.66
N ALA A 41 -7.18 -14.25 -9.39
CA ALA A 41 -8.18 -14.68 -8.43
C ALA A 41 -9.60 -14.20 -8.78
N ARG A 42 -9.76 -13.00 -9.37
CA ARG A 42 -11.08 -12.52 -9.85
C ARG A 42 -11.63 -13.40 -10.96
N HIS A 43 -10.75 -13.87 -11.86
CA HIS A 43 -11.13 -14.78 -12.95
C HIS A 43 -11.44 -16.20 -12.45
N LEU A 44 -10.62 -16.75 -11.54
CA LEU A 44 -10.77 -18.12 -11.05
C LEU A 44 -11.92 -18.30 -10.05
N PHE A 45 -12.21 -17.27 -9.25
CA PHE A 45 -13.18 -17.33 -8.16
C PHE A 45 -14.22 -16.20 -8.29
N PRO A 46 -15.05 -16.22 -9.36
CA PRO A 46 -16.05 -15.19 -9.56
C PRO A 46 -17.04 -15.16 -8.39
N GLY A 47 -17.29 -13.96 -7.85
CA GLY A 47 -18.21 -13.73 -6.73
C GLY A 47 -17.61 -13.92 -5.33
N VAL A 48 -16.37 -14.40 -5.20
CA VAL A 48 -15.68 -14.46 -3.90
C VAL A 48 -15.08 -13.09 -3.57
N ARG A 49 -15.36 -12.61 -2.36
CA ARG A 49 -14.80 -11.36 -1.85
C ARG A 49 -13.31 -11.49 -1.60
N GLN A 50 -12.52 -10.55 -2.12
CA GLN A 50 -11.09 -10.45 -1.85
C GLN A 50 -10.80 -9.30 -0.88
N VAL A 51 -9.74 -9.45 -0.08
CA VAL A 51 -9.30 -8.46 0.91
C VAL A 51 -7.79 -8.26 0.76
N ALA A 52 -7.34 -7.02 0.68
CA ALA A 52 -5.92 -6.67 0.80
C ALA A 52 -5.53 -6.53 2.26
N VAL A 53 -4.42 -7.14 2.63
CA VAL A 53 -3.77 -7.01 3.94
C VAL A 53 -2.38 -6.45 3.71
N PHE A 54 -2.04 -5.36 4.39
CA PHE A 54 -0.81 -4.60 4.10
C PHE A 54 0.21 -4.77 5.22
N ASP A 55 1.44 -5.15 4.87
CA ASP A 55 2.56 -5.26 5.81
C ASP A 55 2.85 -3.94 6.54
N THR A 56 2.54 -2.81 5.91
CA THR A 56 2.73 -1.46 6.45
C THR A 56 1.64 -1.02 7.42
N SER A 57 0.50 -1.73 7.50
CA SER A 57 -0.65 -1.32 8.33
C SER A 57 -0.30 -1.31 9.82
N PHE A 58 0.43 -2.30 10.30
CA PHE A 58 0.88 -2.39 11.70
C PHE A 58 1.77 -1.21 12.12
N HIS A 59 2.51 -0.62 11.18
CA HIS A 59 3.50 0.43 11.43
C HIS A 59 2.89 1.85 11.43
N GLN A 60 1.59 2.00 11.14
CA GLN A 60 0.97 3.33 11.06
C GLN A 60 0.79 4.03 12.41
N THR A 61 0.93 3.31 13.53
CA THR A 61 0.85 3.87 14.89
C THR A 61 2.20 4.33 15.45
N LEU A 62 3.29 4.25 14.66
CA LEU A 62 4.59 4.77 15.07
C LEU A 62 4.51 6.28 15.33
N ALA A 63 5.12 6.71 16.44
CA ALA A 63 5.28 8.12 16.75
C ALA A 63 6.19 8.82 15.69
N PRO A 64 6.03 10.14 15.46
CA PRO A 64 6.80 10.88 14.45
C PRO A 64 8.31 10.66 14.50
N GLU A 65 8.88 10.68 15.70
CA GLU A 65 10.31 10.45 15.94
C GLU A 65 10.79 9.06 15.49
N ALA A 66 9.90 8.09 15.33
CA ALA A 66 10.22 6.72 14.93
C ALA A 66 10.06 6.45 13.42
N TYR A 67 9.28 7.28 12.69
CA TYR A 67 9.13 7.13 11.24
C TYR A 67 9.80 8.24 10.42
N LEU A 68 10.14 9.38 11.02
CA LEU A 68 10.87 10.45 10.36
C LEU A 68 12.36 10.11 10.27
N TYR A 69 12.93 10.27 9.08
CA TYR A 69 14.37 10.20 8.89
C TYR A 69 15.03 11.54 9.25
N GLY A 70 16.31 11.50 9.63
CA GLY A 70 17.17 12.68 9.78
C GLY A 70 17.57 13.35 8.45
N LEU A 71 16.61 13.51 7.55
CA LEU A 71 16.73 14.12 6.22
C LEU A 71 15.99 15.47 6.20
N PRO A 72 16.18 16.34 5.18
CA PRO A 72 15.42 17.57 5.06
C PRO A 72 13.92 17.34 5.12
N TRP A 73 13.21 18.16 5.90
CA TRP A 73 11.76 18.05 6.12
C TRP A 73 10.94 17.99 4.81
N ASP A 74 11.38 18.70 3.78
CA ASP A 74 10.74 18.73 2.47
C ASP A 74 10.61 17.35 1.81
N TYR A 75 11.53 16.42 2.10
CA TYR A 75 11.45 15.06 1.56
C TYR A 75 10.28 14.28 2.18
N PHE A 76 10.02 14.48 3.47
CA PHE A 76 8.82 13.95 4.10
C PHE A 76 7.57 14.69 3.58
N ALA A 77 7.55 16.02 3.67
CA ALA A 77 6.35 16.82 3.40
C ALA A 77 5.87 16.74 1.93
N ARG A 78 6.80 16.63 0.97
CA ARG A 78 6.46 16.65 -0.46
C ARG A 78 6.51 15.28 -1.12
N LEU A 79 7.44 14.42 -0.69
CA LEU A 79 7.68 13.12 -1.33
C LEU A 79 7.20 11.94 -0.46
N GLY A 80 6.81 12.19 0.79
CA GLY A 80 6.34 11.16 1.70
C GLY A 80 7.42 10.17 2.13
N VAL A 81 8.70 10.58 2.10
CA VAL A 81 9.83 9.73 2.50
C VAL A 81 9.79 9.53 4.02
N ARG A 82 9.51 8.30 4.43
CA ARG A 82 9.39 7.86 5.84
C ARG A 82 9.67 6.37 5.96
N ARG A 83 9.77 5.90 7.19
CA ARG A 83 9.69 4.47 7.53
C ARG A 83 8.27 3.95 7.41
#